data_AF-A0A0A9BHB4-F1
#
_entry.id   AF-A0A0A9BHB4-F1
#
_cell.length_a   1.000
_cell.length_b   1.000
_cell.length_c   1.000
_cell.angle_alpha   90.00
_cell.angle_beta   90.00
_cell.angle_gamma   90.00
#
_symmetry.space_group_name_H-M   'P 1'
#
loop_
_entity.id
_entity.type
_entity.pdbx_description
1 polymer ?
#
loop_
_entity_poly.entity_id
_entity_poly.type
_entity_poly.pdbx_seq_one_letter_code
_entity_poly.pdbx_strand_id
1 'polypeptide(L)'
;MQLLICISALNPLNSFASYDKDQLINLAKFYPKEFATTDLTRLSFQLDNFIDDMRSDNRFNDLKTLGELSVKLVETQKHLIYNLVYLLLKLVLLLPVATASVERVFSAMTFVKNKLRNRMGDQLLNDCLVTFIERDMFLRVSVDDVIKRFQSMGDRRVKLKL
;
A
#
# COMPACT_ATOMS: atom_id res chain seq x y z
N MET A 1 -13.11 -8.78 -1.35
CA MET A 1 -13.26 -8.22 -2.71
C MET A 1 -14.23 -7.01 -2.73
N GLN A 2 -14.13 -6.05 -1.79
CA GLN A 2 -14.91 -4.80 -1.83
C GLN A 2 -14.05 -3.58 -2.20
N LEU A 3 -12.78 -3.58 -1.78
CA LEU A 3 -11.83 -2.52 -2.13
C LEU A 3 -11.61 -2.39 -3.64
N LEU A 4 -11.46 -3.52 -4.35
CA LEU A 4 -11.21 -3.54 -5.80
C LEU A 4 -12.37 -2.92 -6.59
N ILE A 5 -13.60 -3.06 -6.08
CA ILE A 5 -14.81 -2.49 -6.68
C ILE A 5 -14.78 -0.96 -6.52
N CYS A 6 -14.41 -0.47 -5.33
CA CYS A 6 -14.28 0.97 -5.08
C CYS A 6 -13.19 1.65 -5.94
N ILE A 7 -12.13 0.92 -6.31
CA ILE A 7 -11.07 1.42 -7.19
C ILE A 7 -11.60 1.69 -8.62
N SER A 8 -12.58 0.91 -9.07
CA SER A 8 -13.18 1.09 -10.40
C SER A 8 -14.02 2.37 -10.52
N ALA A 9 -14.48 2.94 -9.41
CA ALA A 9 -15.33 4.13 -9.40
C ALA A 9 -14.60 5.42 -9.82
N LEU A 10 -13.26 5.46 -9.83
CA LEU A 10 -12.47 6.57 -10.39
C LEU A 10 -11.88 6.26 -11.77
N ASN A 11 -12.24 5.14 -12.38
CA ASN A 11 -11.66 4.71 -13.64
C ASN A 11 -11.99 5.72 -14.76
N PRO A 12 -11.00 6.33 -15.43
CA PRO A 12 -11.27 7.33 -16.46
C PRO A 12 -11.81 6.75 -17.76
N LEU A 13 -11.76 5.43 -17.96
CA LEU A 13 -12.24 4.78 -19.18
C LEU A 13 -13.69 5.15 -19.53
N ASN A 14 -13.94 5.31 -20.83
CA ASN A 14 -15.24 5.65 -21.39
C ASN A 14 -15.86 6.90 -20.73
N SER A 15 -15.05 7.95 -20.52
CA SER A 15 -15.50 9.19 -19.88
C SER A 15 -16.05 8.93 -18.46
N PHE A 16 -15.30 8.17 -17.68
CA PHE A 16 -15.67 7.79 -16.31
C PHE A 16 -17.02 7.06 -16.24
N ALA A 17 -17.24 6.07 -17.10
CA ALA A 17 -18.51 5.33 -17.17
C ALA A 17 -18.84 4.56 -15.89
N SER A 18 -17.81 4.09 -15.18
CA SER A 18 -17.95 3.36 -13.91
C SER A 18 -18.05 4.27 -12.68
N TYR A 19 -18.16 5.59 -12.88
CA TYR A 19 -18.18 6.54 -11.78
C TYR A 19 -19.36 6.33 -10.83
N ASP A 20 -19.06 6.14 -9.56
CA ASP A 20 -20.03 5.96 -8.49
C ASP A 20 -19.60 6.77 -7.26
N LYS A 21 -20.30 7.88 -7.04
CA LYS A 21 -20.02 8.82 -5.95
C LYS A 21 -20.19 8.17 -4.58
N ASP A 22 -21.23 7.36 -4.38
CA ASP A 22 -21.53 6.77 -3.08
C ASP A 22 -20.47 5.74 -2.70
N GLN A 23 -19.97 4.98 -3.68
CA GLN A 23 -18.82 4.09 -3.47
C GLN A 23 -17.56 4.85 -3.06
N LEU A 24 -17.28 6.00 -3.68
CA LEU A 24 -16.11 6.82 -3.34
C LEU A 24 -16.22 7.44 -1.95
N ILE A 25 -17.42 7.90 -1.54
CA ILE A 25 -17.66 8.37 -0.17
C ILE A 25 -17.50 7.21 0.83
N ASN A 26 -18.02 6.03 0.51
CA ASN A 26 -17.84 4.86 1.36
C ASN A 26 -16.37 4.44 1.44
N LEU A 27 -15.60 4.59 0.37
CA LEU A 27 -14.16 4.36 0.37
C LEU A 27 -13.45 5.30 1.36
N ALA A 28 -13.78 6.60 1.34
CA ALA A 28 -13.18 7.58 2.24
C ALA A 28 -13.45 7.28 3.72
N LYS A 29 -14.60 6.68 4.06
CA LYS A 29 -14.92 6.27 5.45
C LYS A 29 -13.98 5.22 6.02
N PHE A 30 -13.28 4.43 5.19
CA PHE A 30 -12.25 3.50 5.66
C PHE A 30 -10.97 4.19 6.14
N TYR A 31 -10.83 5.49 5.89
CA TYR A 31 -9.65 6.29 6.20
C TYR A 31 -10.00 7.45 7.15
N PRO A 32 -10.46 7.15 8.39
CA PRO A 32 -10.92 8.19 9.33
C PRO A 32 -9.80 9.09 9.84
N LYS A 33 -8.52 8.74 9.62
CA LYS A 33 -7.38 9.60 9.96
C LYS A 33 -7.14 10.66 8.88
N GLU A 34 -7.43 10.32 7.62
CA GLU A 34 -7.23 11.14 6.45
C GLU A 34 -8.48 11.96 6.08
N PHE A 35 -9.68 11.47 6.43
CA PHE A 35 -10.96 12.15 6.21
C PHE A 35 -11.74 12.28 7.52
N ALA A 36 -11.87 13.51 8.02
CA ALA A 36 -12.80 13.81 9.10
C ALA A 36 -14.26 13.76 8.61
N THR A 37 -15.22 13.70 9.53
CA THR A 37 -16.65 13.72 9.17
C THR A 37 -17.06 14.96 8.38
N THR A 38 -16.47 16.12 8.69
CA THR A 38 -16.64 17.36 7.93
C THR A 38 -16.04 17.30 6.53
N ASP A 39 -14.97 16.52 6.33
CA ASP A 39 -14.36 16.31 5.02
C ASP A 39 -15.21 15.45 4.11
N LEU A 40 -16.03 14.53 4.64
CA LEU A 40 -16.91 13.69 3.80
C LEU A 40 -17.95 14.53 3.04
N THR A 41 -18.52 15.55 3.69
CA THR A 41 -19.46 16.47 3.04
C THR A 41 -18.76 17.31 1.97
N ARG A 42 -17.53 17.78 2.25
CA ARG A 42 -16.73 18.54 1.28
C ARG A 42 -16.27 17.67 0.10
N LEU A 43 -15.88 16.43 0.37
CA LEU A 43 -15.53 15.44 -0.65
C LEU A 43 -16.74 15.17 -1.55
N SER A 44 -17.92 14.99 -0.98
CA SER A 44 -19.18 14.81 -1.72
C SER A 44 -19.40 15.95 -2.73
N PHE A 45 -19.23 17.20 -2.30
CA PHE A 45 -19.35 18.36 -3.18
C PHE A 45 -18.22 18.44 -4.23
N GLN A 46 -16.98 18.13 -3.85
CA GLN A 46 -15.88 18.10 -4.83
C GLN A 46 -16.09 17.02 -5.89
N LEU A 47 -16.61 15.85 -5.50
CA LEU A 47 -16.91 14.74 -6.40
C LEU A 47 -17.96 15.11 -7.46
N ASP A 48 -19.01 15.84 -7.10
CA ASP A 48 -20.01 16.33 -8.07
C ASP A 48 -19.37 17.25 -9.12
N ASN A 49 -18.59 18.23 -8.67
CA ASN A 49 -17.94 19.17 -9.60
C ASN A 49 -16.78 18.53 -10.37
N PHE A 50 -16.13 17.53 -9.79
CA PHE A 50 -15.00 16.84 -10.39
C PHE A 50 -15.44 16.08 -11.64
N ILE A 51 -16.52 15.31 -11.55
CA ILE A 51 -16.93 14.45 -12.66
C ILE A 51 -17.35 15.28 -13.88
N ASP A 52 -18.09 16.37 -13.67
CA ASP A 52 -18.52 17.25 -14.76
C ASP A 52 -17.34 17.97 -15.42
N ASP A 53 -16.39 18.44 -14.61
CA ASP A 53 -15.16 19.08 -15.10
C ASP A 53 -14.25 18.10 -15.87
N MET A 54 -14.08 16.88 -15.35
CA MET A 54 -13.28 15.86 -16.04
C MET A 54 -13.91 15.43 -17.37
N ARG A 55 -15.24 15.29 -17.42
CA ARG A 55 -15.94 14.89 -18.65
C ARG A 55 -16.00 15.99 -19.71
N SER A 56 -15.95 17.25 -19.28
CA SER A 56 -15.97 18.41 -20.17
C SER A 56 -14.58 18.75 -20.74
N ASP A 57 -13.51 18.34 -20.06
CA ASP A 57 -12.13 18.63 -20.43
C ASP A 57 -11.56 17.52 -21.32
N ASN A 58 -11.40 17.83 -22.61
CA ASN A 58 -10.90 16.87 -23.61
C ASN A 58 -9.52 16.27 -23.29
N ARG A 59 -8.73 16.91 -22.41
CA ARG A 59 -7.42 16.39 -21.97
C ARG A 59 -7.53 15.12 -21.12
N PHE A 60 -8.72 14.77 -20.65
CA PHE A 60 -9.00 13.58 -19.83
C PHE A 60 -9.68 12.44 -20.60
N ASN A 61 -10.03 12.62 -21.87
CA ASN A 61 -10.84 11.66 -22.64
C ASN A 61 -10.11 10.33 -22.93
N ASP A 62 -8.80 10.37 -23.13
CA ASP A 62 -8.02 9.20 -23.61
C ASP A 62 -7.22 8.51 -22.49
N LEU A 63 -7.51 8.82 -21.23
CA LEU A 63 -6.84 8.23 -20.08
C LEU A 63 -7.30 6.78 -19.87
N LYS A 64 -6.34 5.87 -19.72
CA LYS A 64 -6.57 4.42 -19.59
C LYS A 64 -6.41 3.92 -18.17
N THR A 65 -5.63 4.62 -17.37
CA THR A 65 -5.27 4.18 -16.01
C THR A 65 -5.44 5.28 -14.98
N LEU A 66 -5.62 4.87 -13.72
CA LEU A 66 -5.63 5.78 -12.57
C LEU A 66 -4.29 6.52 -12.40
N GLY A 67 -3.18 5.89 -12.82
CA GLY A 67 -1.86 6.52 -12.83
C GLY A 67 -1.82 7.70 -13.80
N GLU A 68 -2.28 7.51 -15.04
CA GLU A 68 -2.40 8.59 -16.04
C GLU A 68 -3.33 9.71 -15.55
N LEU A 69 -4.47 9.37 -14.94
CA LEU A 69 -5.36 10.34 -14.30
C LEU A 69 -4.63 11.18 -13.25
N SER A 70 -3.88 10.54 -12.35
CA SER A 70 -3.15 11.24 -11.30
C SER A 70 -2.13 12.23 -11.84
N VAL A 71 -1.38 11.84 -12.89
CA VAL A 71 -0.41 12.70 -13.56
C VAL A 71 -1.12 13.88 -14.23
N LYS A 72 -2.22 13.61 -14.94
CA LYS A 72 -3.00 14.65 -15.63
C LYS A 72 -3.60 15.68 -14.68
N LEU A 73 -4.05 15.27 -13.50
CA LEU A 73 -4.56 16.18 -12.47
C LEU A 73 -3.46 17.11 -11.92
N VAL A 74 -2.21 16.65 -11.90
CA VAL A 74 -1.06 17.48 -11.50
C VAL A 74 -0.70 18.46 -12.62
N GLU A 75 -0.57 17.98 -13.85
CA GLU A 75 -0.27 18.82 -15.03
C GLU A 75 -1.26 19.97 -15.19
N THR A 76 -2.55 19.68 -15.00
CA THR A 76 -3.64 20.65 -15.15
C THR A 76 -3.89 21.50 -13.90
N GLN A 77 -3.13 21.29 -12.81
CA GLN A 77 -3.31 21.91 -11.50
C GLN A 77 -4.67 21.64 -10.83
N LYS A 78 -5.51 20.77 -11.41
CA LYS A 78 -6.83 20.40 -10.87
C LYS A 78 -6.72 19.66 -9.54
N HIS A 79 -5.57 19.04 -9.24
CA HIS A 79 -5.29 18.44 -7.93
C HIS A 79 -5.35 19.44 -6.74
N LEU A 80 -5.16 20.74 -6.98
CA LEU A 80 -5.30 21.78 -5.95
C LEU A 80 -6.78 22.12 -5.69
N ILE A 81 -7.60 22.09 -6.75
CA ILE A 81 -9.03 22.38 -6.71
C ILE A 81 -9.78 21.21 -6.08
N TYR A 82 -9.50 20.00 -6.54
CA TYR A 82 -10.12 18.75 -6.09
C TYR A 82 -9.18 17.98 -5.15
N ASN A 83 -8.67 18.67 -4.13
CA ASN A 83 -7.65 18.14 -3.23
C ASN A 83 -8.07 16.87 -2.48
N LEU A 84 -9.35 16.74 -2.08
CA LEU A 84 -9.84 15.55 -1.38
C LEU A 84 -10.03 14.36 -2.34
N VAL A 85 -10.49 14.62 -3.56
CA VAL A 85 -10.58 13.59 -4.62
C VAL A 85 -9.18 13.08 -4.96
N TYR A 86 -8.21 13.99 -5.09
CA TYR A 86 -6.83 13.64 -5.35
C TYR A 86 -6.18 12.87 -4.20
N LEU A 87 -6.49 13.21 -2.94
CA LEU A 87 -6.08 12.44 -1.77
C LEU A 87 -6.64 11.01 -1.82
N LEU A 88 -7.93 10.85 -2.13
CA LEU A 88 -8.56 9.54 -2.28
C LEU A 88 -7.87 8.71 -3.39
N LEU A 89 -7.58 9.35 -4.53
CA LEU A 89 -6.85 8.72 -5.63
C LEU A 89 -5.44 8.25 -5.22
N LYS A 90 -4.70 9.05 -4.44
CA LYS A 90 -3.40 8.64 -3.91
C LYS A 90 -3.49 7.41 -3.02
N LEU A 91 -4.48 7.37 -2.12
CA LEU A 91 -4.70 6.22 -1.24
C LEU A 91 -5.01 4.97 -2.06
N VAL A 92 -5.84 5.10 -3.09
CA VAL A 92 -6.13 4.05 -4.07
C VAL A 92 -4.87 3.54 -4.77
N LEU A 93 -3.99 4.43 -5.21
CA LEU A 93 -2.75 4.04 -5.88
C LEU A 93 -1.72 3.40 -4.95
N LEU A 94 -1.75 3.71 -3.65
CA LEU A 94 -0.87 3.10 -2.63
C LEU A 94 -1.36 1.73 -2.15
N LEU A 95 -2.65 1.44 -2.27
CA LEU A 95 -3.26 0.19 -1.81
C LEU A 95 -2.60 -1.06 -2.40
N PRO A 96 -2.33 -1.18 -3.72
CA PRO A 96 -1.64 -2.33 -4.30
C PRO A 96 -0.26 -2.58 -3.69
N VAL A 97 0.46 -1.53 -3.30
CA VAL A 97 1.80 -1.65 -2.68
C VAL A 97 1.67 -2.20 -1.26
N ALA A 98 0.67 -1.72 -0.50
CA ALA A 98 0.37 -2.22 0.83
C ALA A 98 -0.09 -3.70 0.79
N THR A 99 -1.01 -4.05 -0.11
CA THR A 99 -1.50 -5.43 -0.25
C THR A 99 -0.40 -6.40 -0.65
N ALA A 100 0.42 -6.04 -1.66
CA ALA A 100 1.53 -6.89 -2.10
C ALA A 100 2.58 -7.10 -1.00
N SER A 101 2.79 -6.09 -0.14
CA SER A 101 3.71 -6.22 1.00
C SER A 101 3.18 -7.20 2.04
N VAL A 102 1.90 -7.09 2.41
CA VAL A 102 1.26 -8.03 3.35
C VAL A 102 1.26 -9.45 2.79
N GLU A 103 0.87 -9.65 1.53
CA GLU A 103 0.88 -10.97 0.88
C GLU A 103 2.29 -11.59 0.84
N ARG A 104 3.32 -10.78 0.60
CA ARG A 104 4.72 -11.22 0.63
C ARG A 104 5.12 -11.70 2.03
N VAL A 105 4.75 -10.98 3.09
CA VAL A 105 5.01 -11.40 4.48
C VAL A 105 4.29 -12.69 4.82
N PHE A 106 3.02 -12.83 4.44
CA PHE A 106 2.26 -14.06 4.66
C PHE A 106 2.81 -15.26 3.87
N SER A 107 3.27 -15.03 2.64
CA SER A 107 3.93 -16.05 1.83
C SER A 107 5.27 -16.47 2.46
N ALA A 108 6.09 -15.52 2.90
CA ALA A 108 7.31 -15.78 3.65
C ALA A 108 7.03 -16.57 4.94
N MET A 109 5.98 -16.20 5.69
CA MET A 109 5.56 -16.88 6.90
C MET A 109 5.16 -18.33 6.63
N THR A 110 4.36 -18.55 5.59
CA THR A 110 3.91 -19.88 5.16
C THR A 110 5.10 -20.72 4.71
N PHE A 111 6.03 -20.14 3.95
CA PHE A 111 7.26 -20.81 3.53
C PHE A 111 8.12 -21.21 4.74
N VAL A 112 8.42 -20.28 5.65
CA VAL A 112 9.23 -20.54 6.86
C VAL A 112 8.57 -21.61 7.72
N LYS A 113 7.26 -21.52 7.98
CA LYS A 113 6.53 -22.52 8.78
C LYS A 113 6.49 -23.90 8.10
N ASN A 114 6.21 -23.96 6.80
CA ASN A 114 6.07 -25.24 6.09
C ASN A 114 7.42 -25.91 5.81
N LYS A 115 8.47 -25.16 5.43
CA LYS A 115 9.80 -25.74 5.20
C LYS A 115 10.46 -26.22 6.47
N LEU A 116 10.29 -25.51 7.58
CA LEU A 116 10.92 -25.87 8.86
C LEU A 116 10.09 -26.86 9.68
N ARG A 117 8.82 -27.09 9.32
CA ARG A 117 7.90 -28.07 9.95
C ARG A 117 7.92 -28.00 11.49
N ASN A 118 8.13 -26.81 12.04
CA ASN A 118 8.50 -26.62 13.44
C ASN A 118 7.35 -26.02 14.25
N ARG A 119 7.18 -26.51 15.49
CA ARG A 119 6.50 -25.79 16.57
C ARG A 119 7.42 -24.64 17.03
N MET A 120 7.66 -23.68 16.15
CA MET A 120 8.52 -22.53 16.43
C MET A 120 7.75 -21.51 17.28
N GLY A 121 8.34 -21.06 18.37
CA GLY A 121 7.73 -20.01 19.21
C GLY A 121 7.62 -18.68 18.46
N ASP A 122 6.64 -17.85 18.82
CA ASP A 122 6.29 -16.62 18.09
C ASP A 122 7.46 -15.64 17.94
N GLN A 123 8.34 -15.55 18.96
CA GLN A 123 9.55 -14.71 18.91
C GLN A 123 10.50 -15.16 17.80
N LEU A 124 10.84 -16.45 17.74
CA LEU A 124 11.76 -16.98 16.74
C LEU A 124 11.19 -16.86 15.32
N LEU A 125 9.87 -16.97 15.17
CA LEU A 125 9.20 -16.74 13.89
C LEU A 125 9.31 -15.29 13.44
N ASN A 126 9.11 -14.34 14.36
CA ASN A 126 9.22 -12.93 14.07
C ASN A 126 10.65 -12.57 13.62
N ASP A 127 11.67 -13.08 14.34
CA ASP A 127 13.08 -12.86 13.99
C ASP A 127 13.44 -13.43 12.60
N CYS A 128 12.92 -14.62 12.26
CA CYS A 128 13.10 -15.21 10.93
C CYS A 128 12.36 -14.44 9.82
N LEU A 129 11.18 -13.87 10.11
CA LEU A 129 10.44 -13.07 9.13
C LEU A 129 11.17 -11.77 8.81
N VAL A 130 11.70 -11.08 9.82
CA VAL A 130 12.48 -9.85 9.64
C VAL A 130 13.68 -10.10 8.74
N THR A 131 14.46 -11.16 9.03
CA THR A 131 15.64 -11.52 8.21
C THR A 131 15.29 -11.95 6.79
N PHE A 132 14.10 -12.52 6.57
CA PHE A 132 13.64 -12.93 5.24
C PHE A 132 13.07 -11.77 4.40
N ILE A 133 12.32 -10.85 5.03
CA ILE A 133 11.79 -9.65 4.37
C ILE A 133 12.94 -8.71 4.01
N GLU A 134 13.88 -8.51 4.94
CA GLU A 134 15.06 -7.65 4.78
C GLU A 134 16.28 -8.42 4.26
N ARG A 135 16.07 -9.49 3.47
CA ARG A 135 17.14 -10.39 3.05
C ARG A 135 18.30 -9.68 2.35
N ASP A 136 18.02 -8.65 1.56
CA ASP A 136 19.04 -7.86 0.87
C ASP A 136 19.91 -7.02 1.81
N MET A 137 19.37 -6.62 2.97
CA MET A 137 20.17 -6.00 4.03
C MET A 137 20.88 -7.05 4.88
N PHE A 138 20.20 -8.16 5.20
CA PHE A 138 20.77 -9.26 5.97
C PHE A 138 22.00 -9.88 5.30
N LEU A 139 21.97 -10.06 3.97
CA LEU A 139 23.10 -10.59 3.21
C LEU A 139 24.33 -9.66 3.21
N ARG A 140 24.19 -8.39 3.59
CA ARG A 140 25.32 -7.45 3.75
C ARG A 140 25.99 -7.57 5.11
N VAL A 141 25.37 -8.25 6.07
CA VAL A 141 25.96 -8.48 7.39
C VAL A 141 27.04 -9.55 7.25
N SER A 142 28.26 -9.25 7.69
CA SER A 142 29.34 -10.24 7.65
C SER A 142 29.11 -11.32 8.70
N VAL A 143 29.38 -12.58 8.33
CA VAL A 143 29.27 -13.71 9.25
C VAL A 143 30.21 -13.53 10.45
N ASP A 144 31.38 -12.92 10.22
CA ASP A 144 32.36 -12.64 11.28
C ASP A 144 31.83 -11.65 12.33
N ASP A 145 31.06 -10.64 11.92
CA ASP A 145 30.43 -9.70 12.84
C ASP A 145 29.33 -10.36 13.66
N VAL A 146 28.56 -11.29 13.05
CA VAL A 146 27.57 -12.09 13.78
C VAL A 146 28.25 -12.98 14.81
N ILE A 147 29.36 -13.63 14.44
CA ILE A 147 30.14 -14.49 15.35
C ILE A 147 30.72 -13.67 16.51
N LYS A 148 31.35 -12.53 16.24
CA LYS A 148 31.88 -11.63 17.28
C LYS A 148 30.79 -11.13 18.21
N ARG A 149 29.66 -10.69 17.65
CA ARG A 149 28.50 -10.24 18.45
C ARG A 149 27.97 -11.38 19.31
N PHE A 150 27.83 -12.58 18.75
CA PHE A 150 27.37 -13.76 19.48
C PHE A 150 28.30 -14.14 20.63
N GLN A 151 29.62 -14.13 20.41
CA GLN A 151 30.62 -14.35 21.44
C GLN A 151 30.59 -13.26 22.53
N SER A 152 30.33 -12.00 22.16
CA SER A 152 30.24 -10.88 23.11
C SER A 152 28.99 -10.91 24.02
N MET A 153 27.95 -11.69 23.68
CA MET A 153 26.71 -11.78 24.46
C MET A 153 26.81 -12.65 25.73
N GLY A 154 28.00 -13.19 26.01
CA GLY A 154 28.36 -13.81 27.28
C GLY A 154 29.15 -15.11 27.10
N ASP A 155 29.93 -15.47 28.13
CA ASP A 155 30.71 -16.71 28.16
C ASP A 155 29.79 -17.94 28.21
N ARG A 156 29.39 -18.43 27.04
CA ARG A 156 28.61 -19.66 26.90
C ARG A 156 29.53 -20.78 26.43
N ARG A 157 29.67 -21.80 27.27
CA ARG A 157 30.54 -22.98 27.08
C ARG A 157 30.09 -23.81 25.87
N VAL A 158 30.46 -23.42 24.65
CA VAL A 158 30.57 -24.36 23.53
C VAL A 158 31.90 -24.10 22.85
N LYS A 159 32.90 -24.89 23.21
CA LYS A 159 34.15 -24.99 22.44
C LYS A 159 33.83 -25.79 21.18
N LEU A 160 33.67 -25.10 20.06
CA LEU A 160 33.71 -25.74 18.75
C LEU A 160 35.15 -26.24 18.55
N LYS A 161 35.35 -27.56 18.68
CA LYS A 161 36.56 -28.20 18.19
C LYS A 161 36.40 -28.34 16.67
N LEU A 162 37.21 -27.58 15.93
CA LEU A 162 37.57 -27.88 14.55
C LEU A 162 38.35 -29.20 14.50
#